data_AF-T0QG13-F1
#
_entry.id   AF-T0QG13-F1
#
_cell.length_a   1.000
_cell.length_b   1.000
_cell.length_c   1.000
_cell.angle_alpha   90.00
_cell.angle_beta   90.00
_cell.angle_gamma   90.00
#
_symmetry.space_group_name_H-M   'P 1'
#
loop_
_entity.id
_entity.type
_entity.pdbx_description
1 polymer ?
#
loop_
_entity_poly.entity_id
_entity_poly.type
_entity_poly.pdbx_seq_one_letter_code
_entity_poly.pdbx_strand_id
1 'polypeptide(L)'
;MLHTSTLVLLALVPLRLVLADATCYEGAKMALHAHCYGVMINMNFDAIILEKRNMQGGDLLGQLNACCDACASAPSCTSFTITDSICHLQNATVSPTPLLGAVVGRYKVVKS
;
A
#
# COMPACT_ATOMS: atom_id res chain seq x y z
N MET A 1 35.71 -47.05 -9.12
CA MET A 1 36.75 -46.04 -9.44
C MET A 1 36.08 -44.98 -10.30
N LEU A 2 36.31 -43.68 -10.21
CA LEU A 2 36.89 -42.78 -9.23
C LEU A 2 36.76 -41.40 -9.93
N HIS A 3 35.97 -40.47 -9.37
CA HIS A 3 36.04 -39.00 -9.58
C HIS A 3 35.73 -38.47 -11.00
N THR A 4 35.18 -37.28 -11.26
CA THR A 4 35.08 -35.99 -10.52
C THR A 4 34.03 -35.14 -11.26
N SER A 5 33.05 -34.58 -10.57
CA SER A 5 33.08 -33.18 -10.11
C SER A 5 32.77 -32.16 -11.20
N THR A 6 31.48 -32.02 -11.54
CA THR A 6 30.99 -30.77 -12.12
C THR A 6 30.40 -29.96 -10.98
N LEU A 7 31.13 -28.90 -10.64
CA LEU A 7 30.87 -27.95 -9.58
C LEU A 7 29.39 -27.60 -9.45
N VAL A 8 28.91 -27.76 -8.22
CA VAL A 8 27.86 -26.95 -7.60
C VAL A 8 28.18 -25.48 -7.88
N LEU A 9 27.52 -24.87 -8.87
CA LEU A 9 27.45 -23.42 -8.96
C LEU A 9 26.56 -22.95 -7.81
N LEU A 10 27.20 -22.74 -6.67
CA LEU A 10 26.83 -21.76 -5.67
C LEU A 10 26.73 -20.40 -6.38
N ALA A 11 25.58 -20.14 -7.01
CA ALA A 11 25.15 -18.78 -7.23
C ALA A 11 24.88 -18.22 -5.84
N LEU A 12 25.87 -17.46 -5.35
CA LEU A 12 25.79 -16.52 -4.25
C LEU A 12 24.56 -15.64 -4.49
N VAL A 13 23.39 -16.08 -4.01
CA VAL A 13 22.28 -15.19 -3.77
C VAL A 13 22.83 -14.21 -2.74
N PRO A 14 22.98 -12.91 -3.07
CA PRO A 14 23.46 -11.97 -2.09
C PRO A 14 22.50 -12.01 -0.91
N LEU A 15 23.04 -12.46 0.22
CA LEU A 15 22.48 -12.40 1.56
C LEU A 15 22.40 -10.91 1.97
N ARG A 16 21.62 -10.14 1.22
CA ARG A 16 21.45 -8.68 1.34
C ARG A 16 20.03 -8.24 1.01
N LEU A 17 19.05 -9.00 1.47
CA LEU A 17 17.75 -8.42 1.83
C LEU A 17 17.39 -8.85 3.25
N VAL A 18 18.29 -8.45 4.14
CA VAL A 18 18.12 -8.41 5.59
C VAL A 18 17.20 -7.20 5.87
N LEU A 19 16.03 -7.50 6.44
CA LEU A 19 15.01 -6.61 7.01
C LEU A 19 14.31 -5.64 6.02
N ALA A 20 13.23 -6.13 5.40
CA ALA A 20 12.13 -5.28 4.97
C ALA A 20 11.10 -5.13 6.12
N ASP A 21 11.56 -4.60 7.26
CA ASP A 21 10.68 -4.17 8.33
C ASP A 21 10.01 -2.87 7.87
N ALA A 22 8.69 -2.97 7.67
CA ALA A 22 7.85 -2.12 6.83
C ALA A 22 8.11 -2.33 5.33
N THR A 23 7.29 -3.19 4.71
CA THR A 23 7.15 -3.23 3.25
C THR A 23 6.59 -1.89 2.77
N CYS A 24 7.45 -0.89 2.63
CA CYS A 24 7.27 0.15 1.64
C CYS A 24 7.33 -0.56 0.30
N TYR A 25 6.18 -0.78 -0.30
CA TYR A 25 6.05 -1.25 -1.67
C TYR A 25 6.55 -0.14 -2.62
N GLU A 26 7.85 0.15 -2.63
CA GLU A 26 8.47 1.12 -3.54
C GLU A 26 8.54 0.60 -4.98
N GLY A 27 8.09 -0.64 -5.23
CA GLY A 27 8.06 -1.25 -6.55
C GLY A 27 6.80 -2.05 -6.88
N ALA A 28 5.84 -2.20 -5.96
CA ALA A 28 4.56 -2.78 -6.35
C ALA A 28 3.72 -1.67 -6.96
N LYS A 29 3.82 -1.57 -8.28
CA LYS A 29 2.65 -1.31 -9.13
C LYS A 29 1.64 -2.44 -8.84
N MET A 30 1.10 -2.47 -7.62
CA MET A 30 -0.10 -3.21 -7.27
C MET A 30 -1.11 -2.78 -8.33
N ALA A 31 -2.02 -3.66 -8.73
CA ALA A 31 -3.11 -3.31 -9.66
C ALA A 31 -4.13 -2.34 -9.02
N LEU A 32 -3.62 -1.37 -8.28
CA LEU A 32 -4.23 -0.18 -7.75
C LEU A 32 -4.28 0.85 -8.86
N HIS A 33 -5.32 1.69 -8.86
CA HIS A 33 -5.44 2.80 -9.80
C HIS A 33 -4.12 3.58 -9.85
N ALA A 34 -3.68 3.95 -11.06
CA ALA A 34 -2.33 4.48 -11.35
C ALA A 34 -1.94 5.76 -10.55
N HIS A 35 -2.88 6.31 -9.79
CA HIS A 35 -2.77 7.53 -9.02
C HIS A 35 -2.59 7.30 -7.51
N CYS A 36 -2.82 6.07 -7.01
CA CYS A 36 -2.59 5.74 -5.61
C CYS A 36 -1.30 4.95 -5.39
N TYR A 37 -0.62 5.24 -4.28
CA TYR A 37 0.70 4.71 -3.95
C TYR A 37 0.93 4.73 -2.44
N GLY A 38 2.07 4.20 -1.99
CA GLY A 38 2.45 4.25 -0.57
C GLY A 38 1.44 3.52 0.33
N VAL A 39 0.96 2.36 -0.13
CA VAL A 39 0.02 1.54 0.63
C VAL A 39 0.75 0.91 1.81
N MET A 40 0.22 1.09 3.02
CA MET A 40 0.78 0.51 4.24
C MET A 40 -0.32 -0.15 5.06
N ILE A 41 -0.01 -1.33 5.62
CA ILE A 41 -0.93 -2.12 6.46
C ILE A 41 -0.56 -1.90 7.93
N ASN A 42 -1.54 -2.01 8.81
CA ASN A 42 -1.46 -1.72 10.23
C ASN A 42 -1.02 -0.28 10.54
N MET A 43 -1.41 0.63 9.66
CA MET A 43 -1.08 2.04 9.73
C MET A 43 -2.35 2.87 9.53
N ASN A 44 -2.36 4.04 10.14
CA ASN A 44 -3.42 5.03 10.05
C ASN A 44 -2.81 6.39 9.68
N PHE A 45 -3.55 7.19 8.94
CA PHE A 45 -3.26 8.61 8.83
C PHE A 45 -4.20 9.35 9.79
N ASP A 46 -3.66 10.03 10.79
CA ASP A 46 -4.43 10.93 11.67
C ASP A 46 -4.64 12.31 10.98
N ALA A 47 -5.16 12.28 9.75
CA ALA A 47 -5.47 13.46 8.95
C ALA A 47 -6.95 13.84 9.02
N ILE A 48 -7.25 15.10 8.68
CA ILE A 48 -8.62 15.61 8.61
C ILE A 48 -9.42 14.80 7.60
N ILE A 49 -10.50 14.20 8.09
CA ILE A 49 -11.42 13.38 7.30
C ILE A 49 -12.36 14.31 6.53
N LEU A 50 -12.33 14.21 5.20
CA LEU A 50 -13.28 14.85 4.29
C LEU A 50 -14.61 14.13 4.29
N GLU A 51 -14.54 12.80 4.15
CA GLU A 51 -15.69 11.95 3.95
C GLU A 51 -15.38 10.52 4.40
N LYS A 52 -16.43 9.79 4.81
CA LYS A 52 -16.35 8.35 5.09
C LYS A 52 -17.23 7.58 4.11
N ARG A 53 -16.68 6.54 3.50
CA ARG A 53 -17.38 5.65 2.58
C ARG A 53 -17.41 4.24 3.14
N ASN A 54 -18.59 3.65 3.23
CA ASN A 54 -18.72 2.24 3.60
C ASN A 54 -18.35 1.37 2.41
N MET A 55 -17.42 0.45 2.61
CA MET A 55 -16.94 -0.50 1.63
C MET A 55 -17.69 -1.80 1.88
N GLN A 56 -18.79 -2.02 1.15
CA GLN A 56 -19.57 -3.25 1.31
C GLN A 56 -18.83 -4.43 0.67
N GLY A 57 -18.23 -5.28 1.51
CA GLY A 57 -17.65 -6.56 1.09
C GLY A 57 -16.40 -6.44 0.20
N GLY A 58 -15.95 -7.60 -0.29
CA GLY A 58 -14.75 -7.73 -1.13
C GLY A 58 -13.47 -7.94 -0.31
N ASP A 59 -12.44 -8.47 -0.99
CA ASP A 59 -11.09 -8.58 -0.42
C ASP A 59 -10.42 -7.21 -0.27
N LEU A 60 -9.29 -7.18 0.44
CA LEU A 60 -8.55 -5.95 0.73
C LEU A 60 -8.13 -5.19 -0.54
N LEU A 61 -7.80 -5.88 -1.63
CA LEU A 61 -7.39 -5.22 -2.88
C LEU A 61 -8.59 -4.54 -3.55
N GLY A 62 -9.77 -5.18 -3.53
CA GLY A 62 -11.02 -4.57 -3.97
C GLY A 62 -11.36 -3.31 -3.17
N GLN A 63 -11.19 -3.36 -1.85
CA GLN A 63 -11.42 -2.20 -0.98
C GLN A 63 -10.41 -1.08 -1.24
N LEU A 64 -9.13 -1.40 -1.43
CA LEU A 64 -8.09 -0.42 -1.80
C LEU A 64 -8.42 0.29 -3.12
N ASN A 65 -8.85 -0.46 -4.13
CA ASN A 65 -9.22 0.09 -5.43
C ASN A 65 -10.40 1.06 -5.31
N ALA A 66 -11.49 0.61 -4.68
CA ALA A 66 -12.68 1.45 -4.52
C ALA A 66 -12.41 2.70 -3.65
N CYS A 67 -11.52 2.61 -2.65
CA CYS A 67 -11.17 3.76 -1.81
C CYS A 67 -10.26 4.75 -2.58
N CYS A 68 -9.37 4.23 -3.42
CA CYS A 68 -8.59 5.04 -4.36
C CYS A 68 -9.49 5.79 -5.36
N ASP A 69 -10.49 5.11 -5.94
CA ASP A 69 -11.45 5.71 -6.89
C ASP A 69 -12.29 6.81 -6.23
N ALA A 70 -12.71 6.57 -4.99
CA ALA A 70 -13.41 7.55 -4.19
C ALA A 70 -12.53 8.77 -3.90
N CYS A 71 -11.25 8.58 -3.59
CA CYS A 71 -10.29 9.67 -3.42
C CYS A 71 -10.05 10.44 -4.73
N ALA A 72 -9.96 9.74 -5.87
CA ALA A 72 -9.82 10.38 -7.17
C ALA A 72 -11.02 11.25 -7.56
N SER A 73 -12.22 10.86 -7.11
CA SER A 73 -13.47 11.58 -7.35
C SER A 73 -13.74 12.70 -6.32
N ALA A 74 -13.05 12.68 -5.18
CA ALA A 74 -13.22 13.63 -4.10
C ALA A 74 -12.25 14.81 -4.27
N PRO A 75 -12.73 16.04 -4.50
CA PRO A 75 -11.85 17.20 -4.60
C PRO A 75 -11.04 17.37 -3.31
N SER A 76 -9.75 17.67 -3.47
CA SER A 76 -8.80 17.86 -2.38
C SER A 76 -8.45 16.60 -1.58
N CYS A 77 -8.90 15.40 -1.98
CA CYS A 77 -8.40 14.18 -1.37
C CYS A 77 -6.92 13.97 -1.73
N THR A 78 -6.10 13.59 -0.76
CA THR A 78 -4.67 13.32 -0.95
C THR A 78 -4.23 12.01 -0.29
N SER A 79 -5.05 11.47 0.61
CA SER A 79 -4.80 10.19 1.25
C SER A 79 -6.10 9.56 1.73
N PHE A 80 -6.02 8.30 2.15
CA PHE A 80 -7.13 7.61 2.76
C PHE A 80 -6.64 6.57 3.77
N THR A 81 -7.51 6.24 4.72
CA THR A 81 -7.37 5.10 5.64
C THR A 81 -8.58 4.18 5.49
N ILE A 82 -8.37 2.87 5.42
CA ILE A 82 -9.41 1.84 5.47
C ILE A 82 -9.36 1.20 6.86
N THR A 83 -10.44 1.31 7.63
CA THR A 83 -10.59 0.64 8.94
C THR A 83 -12.02 0.11 9.05
N ASP A 84 -12.21 -1.10 9.57
CA ASP A 84 -13.55 -1.68 9.78
C ASP A 84 -14.45 -1.62 8.53
N SER A 85 -13.87 -1.84 7.34
CA SER A 85 -14.54 -1.69 6.04
C SER A 85 -15.06 -0.27 5.74
N ILE A 86 -14.52 0.75 6.40
CA ILE A 86 -14.80 2.16 6.14
C ILE A 86 -13.55 2.80 5.52
N CYS A 87 -13.73 3.41 4.36
CA CYS A 87 -12.74 4.26 3.70
C CYS A 87 -12.91 5.70 4.20
N HIS A 88 -11.93 6.19 4.94
CA HIS A 88 -11.84 7.58 5.42
C HIS A 88 -11.00 8.36 4.42
N LEU A 89 -11.65 9.19 3.59
CA LEU A 89 -10.98 10.07 2.62
C LEU A 89 -10.45 11.30 3.35
N GLN A 90 -9.21 11.69 3.05
CA GLN A 90 -8.48 12.69 3.81
C GLN A 90 -7.85 13.74 2.90
N ASN A 91 -7.83 15.00 3.35
CA ASN A 91 -7.30 16.12 2.57
C ASN A 91 -5.83 16.43 2.80
N ALA A 92 -5.17 15.66 3.68
CA ALA A 92 -3.77 15.87 4.01
C ALA A 92 -3.01 14.56 3.90
N THR A 93 -1.75 14.67 3.49
CA THR A 93 -0.80 13.57 3.54
C THR A 93 0.06 13.76 4.78
N VAL A 94 -0.15 12.92 5.79
CA VAL A 94 0.57 12.98 7.08
C VAL A 94 1.46 11.76 7.26
N SER A 95 2.31 11.80 8.28
CA SER A 95 3.06 10.62 8.71
C SER A 95 2.10 9.56 9.26
N PRO A 96 2.28 8.29 8.88
CA PRO A 96 1.45 7.21 9.39
C PRO A 96 1.75 6.93 10.88
N THR A 97 0.72 6.57 11.62
CA THR A 97 0.78 6.07 13.00
C THR A 97 0.36 4.59 13.02
N PRO A 98 0.95 3.74 13.89
CA PRO A 98 0.54 2.35 13.98
C PRO A 98 -0.92 2.20 14.42
N LEU A 99 -1.71 1.44 13.65
CA LEU A 99 -3.08 1.06 14.01
C LEU A 99 -3.39 -0.32 13.43
N LEU A 100 -3.51 -1.32 14.30
CA LEU A 100 -3.75 -2.70 13.87
C LEU A 100 -5.07 -2.82 13.09
N GLY A 101 -5.04 -3.49 11.96
CA GLY A 101 -6.22 -3.69 11.10
C GLY A 101 -6.55 -2.53 10.17
N ALA A 102 -5.83 -1.40 10.28
CA ALA A 102 -5.97 -0.27 9.36
C ALA A 102 -5.07 -0.42 8.13
N VAL A 103 -5.51 0.08 6.99
CA VAL A 103 -4.70 0.14 5.77
C VAL A 103 -4.77 1.54 5.18
N VAL A 104 -3.63 2.15 4.90
CA VAL A 104 -3.58 3.51 4.32
C VAL A 104 -3.12 3.48 2.88
N GLY A 105 -3.48 4.51 2.13
CA GLY A 105 -2.92 4.82 0.81
C GLY A 105 -2.87 6.32 0.56
N ARG A 106 -1.96 6.73 -0.32
CA ARG A 106 -1.82 8.13 -0.76
C ARG A 106 -2.32 8.26 -2.18
N TYR A 107 -2.89 9.41 -2.51
CA TYR A 107 -3.37 9.74 -3.83
C TYR A 107 -2.66 10.99 -4.34
N LYS A 108 -2.19 10.94 -5.59
CA LYS A 108 -1.64 12.10 -6.30
C LYS A 108 -2.42 12.34 -7.58
N VAL A 109 -2.82 13.60 -7.78
CA VAL A 109 -3.32 14.04 -9.09
C VAL A 109 -2.14 14.04 -10.07
N VAL A 110 -2.19 13.18 -11.07
CA VAL A 110 -1.23 13.24 -12.18
C VAL A 110 -1.75 14.31 -13.13
N LYS A 111 -1.06 15.46 -13.21
CA LYS A 111 -1.33 16.44 -14.27
C LYS A 111 -1.04 15.75 -15.61
N SER A 112 -2.05 15.68 -16.48
CA SER A 112 -1.90 15.27 -17.88
C SER A 112 -1.09 16.31 -18.66
#